data_AF-A0A2N3B8F0-F1
#
_entry.id   AF-A0A2N3B8F0-F1
#
_cell.length_a   1.000
_cell.length_b   1.000
_cell.length_c   1.000
_cell.angle_alpha   90.00
_cell.angle_beta   90.00
_cell.angle_gamma   90.00
#
_symmetry.space_group_name_H-M   'P 1'
#
loop_
_entity.id
_entity.type
_entity.pdbx_description
1 polymer ?
#
loop_
_entity_poly.entity_id
_entity_poly.type
_entity_poly.pdbx_seq_one_letter_code
_entity_poly.pdbx_strand_id
1 'polypeptide(L)'
;MKPAPETITLHVPFRVAKRGGRKEVQLPDGAPVQRRADNTLVKALGRAFRWKRMLESGEFNTINELAEHEGIAPSYMTRVLRLTLLAPDIVEAIL
;
A
#
# COMPACT_ATOMS: atom_id res chain seq x y z
N MET A 1 -50.20 12.61 -15.99
CA MET A 1 -48.90 12.15 -15.43
C MET A 1 -47.88 13.23 -15.72
N LYS A 2 -47.31 13.91 -14.71
CA LYS A 2 -46.25 14.91 -14.96
C LYS A 2 -44.97 14.15 -15.36
N PRO A 3 -44.25 14.58 -16.42
CA PRO A 3 -43.00 13.94 -16.79
C PRO A 3 -41.99 14.08 -15.65
N ALA A 4 -41.20 13.03 -15.42
CA ALA A 4 -40.09 13.10 -14.48
C ALA A 4 -39.12 14.20 -14.93
N PRO A 5 -38.53 14.97 -13.99
CA PRO A 5 -37.61 16.04 -14.35
C PRO A 5 -36.42 15.49 -15.15
N GLU A 6 -36.03 16.19 -16.21
CA GLU A 6 -34.85 15.84 -17.04
C GLU A 6 -33.52 15.93 -16.28
N THR A 7 -33.49 16.55 -15.10
CA THR A 7 -32.28 16.70 -14.29
C THR A 7 -32.57 16.52 -12.81
N ILE A 8 -31.72 15.74 -12.14
CA ILE A 8 -31.72 15.53 -10.70
C ILE A 8 -30.45 16.16 -10.13
N THR A 9 -30.59 17.15 -9.24
CA THR A 9 -29.46 17.78 -8.54
C THR A 9 -29.35 17.17 -7.14
N LEU A 10 -28.20 16.58 -6.84
CA LEU A 10 -27.90 15.99 -5.53
C LEU A 10 -26.90 16.87 -4.77
N HIS A 11 -27.23 17.23 -3.53
CA HIS A 11 -26.32 17.94 -2.64
C HIS A 11 -25.65 16.92 -1.72
N VAL A 12 -24.36 16.65 -1.93
CA VAL A 12 -23.59 15.69 -1.13
C VAL A 12 -22.58 16.47 -0.27
N PRO A 13 -22.68 16.42 1.08
CA PRO A 13 -21.67 17.01 1.93
C PRO A 13 -20.37 16.20 1.80
N PHE A 14 -19.26 16.86 1.46
CA PHE A 14 -17.94 16.22 1.43
C PHE A 14 -16.89 17.15 2.01
N ARG A 15 -15.77 16.57 2.47
CA ARG A 15 -14.63 17.34 2.97
C ARG A 15 -13.40 17.06 2.14
N VAL A 16 -12.65 18.09 1.75
CA VAL A 16 -11.34 17.90 1.10
C VAL A 16 -10.25 17.91 2.17
N ALA A 17 -9.57 16.78 2.34
CA ALA A 17 -8.39 16.66 3.19
C ALA A 17 -7.11 16.64 2.33
N LYS A 18 -5.96 16.89 2.97
CA LYS A 18 -4.64 16.74 2.34
C LYS A 18 -3.81 15.70 3.09
N ARG A 19 -3.30 14.70 2.38
CA ARG A 19 -2.30 13.74 2.89
C ARG A 19 -1.07 13.79 2.00
N GLY A 20 0.04 14.30 2.52
CA GLY A 20 1.32 14.39 1.79
C GLY A 20 1.23 15.13 0.45
N GLY A 21 0.46 16.23 0.38
CA GLY A 21 0.25 16.99 -0.85
C GLY A 21 -0.88 16.50 -1.76
N ARG A 22 -1.38 15.26 -1.57
CA ARG A 22 -2.53 14.73 -2.30
C ARG A 22 -3.83 15.27 -1.72
N LYS A 23 -4.70 15.83 -2.56
CA LYS A 23 -6.09 16.18 -2.20
C LYS A 23 -6.92 14.91 -2.17
N GLU A 24 -7.62 14.68 -1.06
CA GLU A 24 -8.46 13.51 -0.84
C GLU A 24 -9.86 13.95 -0.44
N VAL A 25 -10.88 13.37 -1.07
CA VAL A 25 -12.28 13.60 -0.69
C VAL A 25 -12.62 12.61 0.43
N GLN A 26 -12.94 13.15 1.61
CA GLN A 26 -13.48 12.38 2.72
C GLN A 26 -15.00 12.27 2.58
N LEU A 27 -15.49 11.04 2.73
CA LEU A 27 -16.92 10.74 2.72
C LEU A 27 -17.58 11.22 4.02
N PRO A 28 -18.92 11.40 4.02
CA PRO A 28 -19.68 11.72 5.24
C PRO A 28 -19.52 10.65 6.33
N ASP A 29 -19.76 11.05 7.59
CA ASP A 29 -19.77 10.14 8.73
C ASP A 29 -20.77 8.99 8.51
N GLY A 30 -20.33 7.75 8.75
CA GLY A 30 -21.14 6.54 8.54
C GLY A 30 -21.08 5.94 7.12
N ALA A 31 -20.40 6.59 6.18
CA ALA A 31 -20.09 5.95 4.91
C ALA A 31 -19.16 4.74 5.12
N PRO A 32 -19.33 3.64 4.37
CA PRO A 32 -18.47 2.48 4.51
C PRO A 32 -17.02 2.90 4.20
N VAL A 33 -16.15 2.79 5.21
CA VAL A 33 -14.72 2.98 5.03
C VAL A 33 -14.25 1.83 4.15
N GLN A 34 -14.04 2.11 2.86
CA GLN A 34 -13.26 1.22 2.02
C GLN A 34 -11.89 1.09 2.69
N ARG A 35 -11.56 -0.11 3.19
CA ARG A 35 -10.21 -0.45 3.63
C ARG A 35 -9.30 -0.32 2.42
N ARG A 36 -8.72 0.85 2.24
CA ARG A 36 -7.70 1.07 1.23
C ARG A 36 -6.45 0.37 1.73
N ALA A 37 -5.86 -0.49 0.88
CA ALA A 37 -4.57 -1.10 1.16
C ALA A 37 -3.57 -0.02 1.60
N ASP A 38 -2.84 -0.28 2.68
CA ASP A 38 -1.79 0.64 3.11
C ASP A 38 -0.63 0.54 2.11
N ASN A 39 -0.53 1.54 1.22
CA ASN A 39 0.51 1.60 0.20
C ASN A 39 1.93 1.44 0.77
N THR A 40 2.16 1.76 2.04
CA THR A 40 3.45 1.56 2.72
C THR A 40 3.70 0.07 2.94
N LEU A 41 2.71 -0.65 3.43
CA LEU A 41 2.77 -2.11 3.64
C LEU A 41 2.87 -2.85 2.31
N VAL A 42 2.07 -2.48 1.32
CA VAL A 42 2.12 -3.06 -0.03
C VAL A 42 3.52 -2.90 -0.64
N LYS A 43 4.12 -1.70 -0.54
CA LYS A 43 5.49 -1.46 -1.03
C LYS A 43 6.54 -2.24 -0.24
N ALA A 44 6.37 -2.36 1.08
CA ALA A 44 7.29 -3.14 1.92
C ALA A 44 7.26 -4.63 1.54
N LEU A 45 6.08 -5.21 1.32
CA LEU A 45 5.92 -6.57 0.80
C LEU A 45 6.59 -6.73 -0.57
N GLY A 46 6.31 -5.82 -1.50
CA GLY A 46 6.92 -5.85 -2.84
C GLY A 46 8.45 -5.82 -2.79
N ARG A 47 9.03 -4.98 -1.91
CA ARG A 47 10.49 -4.94 -1.67
C ARG A 47 11.01 -6.25 -1.08
N ALA A 48 10.34 -6.78 -0.07
CA ALA A 48 10.76 -8.02 0.59
C ALA A 48 10.86 -9.19 -0.41
N PHE A 49 9.84 -9.40 -1.24
CA PHE A 49 9.85 -10.46 -2.25
C PHE A 49 10.84 -10.19 -3.39
N ARG A 50 11.00 -8.92 -3.81
CA ARG A 50 12.03 -8.55 -4.81
C ARG A 50 13.43 -8.89 -4.31
N TRP A 51 13.79 -8.45 -3.10
CA TRP A 51 15.11 -8.70 -2.51
C TRP A 51 15.35 -10.18 -2.24
N LYS A 52 14.33 -10.92 -1.75
CA LYS A 52 14.42 -12.38 -1.61
C LYS A 52 14.78 -13.03 -2.96
N ARG A 53 14.12 -12.64 -4.05
CA ARG A 53 14.42 -13.18 -5.39
C ARG A 53 15.85 -12.86 -5.85
N MET A 54 16.36 -11.66 -5.58
CA MET A 54 17.73 -11.26 -5.93
C MET A 54 18.80 -12.05 -5.16
N LEU A 55 18.50 -12.41 -3.89
CA LEU A 55 19.35 -13.30 -3.10
C LEU A 55 19.26 -14.76 -3.59
N GLU A 56 18.05 -15.25 -3.87
CA GLU A 56 17.82 -16.61 -4.35
C GLU A 56 18.36 -16.86 -5.75
N SER A 57 18.41 -15.84 -6.61
CA SER A 57 19.02 -15.93 -7.94
C SER A 57 20.55 -15.91 -7.89
N GLY A 58 21.16 -15.61 -6.74
CA GLY A 58 22.60 -15.40 -6.61
C GLY A 58 23.11 -14.13 -7.30
N GLU A 59 22.22 -13.19 -7.66
CA GLU A 59 22.62 -11.85 -8.14
C GLU A 59 23.42 -11.13 -7.04
N PHE A 60 23.09 -11.42 -5.77
CA PHE A 60 23.81 -11.00 -4.58
C PHE A 60 24.00 -12.20 -3.65
N ASN A 61 25.19 -12.35 -3.05
CA ASN A 61 25.52 -13.50 -2.22
C ASN A 61 25.13 -13.30 -0.75
N THR A 62 25.03 -12.06 -0.30
CA THR A 62 24.72 -11.74 1.10
C THR A 62 23.75 -10.58 1.25
N ILE A 63 23.07 -10.52 2.39
CA ILE A 63 22.21 -9.38 2.75
C ILE A 63 23.03 -8.09 2.83
N ASN A 64 24.28 -8.14 3.29
CA ASN A 64 25.12 -6.95 3.39
C ASN A 64 25.44 -6.37 2.01
N GLU A 65 25.83 -7.22 1.06
CA GLU A 65 26.11 -6.82 -0.32
C GLU A 65 24.88 -6.17 -0.99
N LEU A 66 23.71 -6.81 -0.84
CA LEU A 66 22.46 -6.26 -1.38
C LEU A 66 22.06 -4.94 -0.67
N ALA A 67 22.30 -4.84 0.63
CA ALA A 67 22.00 -3.63 1.41
C ALA A 67 22.88 -2.45 1.01
N GLU A 68 24.17 -2.69 0.78
CA GLU A 68 25.11 -1.70 0.23
C GLU A 68 24.66 -1.25 -1.16
N HIS A 69 24.30 -2.19 -2.04
CA HIS A 69 23.81 -1.88 -3.39
C HIS A 69 22.52 -1.04 -3.38
N GLU A 70 21.56 -1.37 -2.52
CA GLU A 70 20.29 -0.63 -2.41
C GLU A 70 20.41 0.65 -1.56
N GLY A 71 21.58 0.93 -0.96
CA GLY A 71 21.83 2.11 -0.15
C GLY A 71 21.00 2.16 1.15
N ILE A 72 20.73 1.00 1.75
CA ILE A 72 19.92 0.87 2.96
C ILE A 72 20.67 0.12 4.06
N ALA A 73 20.30 0.37 5.32
CA ALA A 73 20.93 -0.33 6.44
C ALA A 73 20.65 -1.86 6.38
N PRO A 74 21.66 -2.73 6.57
CA PRO A 74 21.46 -4.19 6.57
C PRO A 74 20.44 -4.67 7.60
N SER A 75 20.39 -4.01 8.77
CA SER A 75 19.39 -4.29 9.81
C SER A 75 17.96 -3.98 9.36
N TYR A 76 17.77 -2.92 8.57
CA TYR A 76 16.47 -2.57 7.99
C TYR A 76 16.07 -3.57 6.90
N MET A 77 17.00 -3.92 5.99
CA MET A 77 16.74 -4.93 4.97
C MET A 77 16.33 -6.27 5.59
N THR A 78 17.04 -6.73 6.63
CA THR A 78 16.71 -7.96 7.36
C THR A 78 15.31 -7.91 7.96
N ARG A 79 14.89 -6.76 8.52
CA ARG A 79 13.53 -6.59 9.05
C ARG A 79 12.46 -6.68 7.96
N VAL A 80 12.71 -6.10 6.79
CA VAL A 80 11.77 -6.15 5.67
C VAL A 80 11.72 -7.56 5.06
N LEU A 81 12.86 -8.25 4.92
CA LEU A 81 12.92 -9.62 4.40
C LEU A 81 12.06 -10.60 5.23
N ARG A 82 11.91 -10.37 6.55
CA ARG A 82 11.00 -11.17 7.39
C ARG A 82 9.54 -11.13 6.96
N LEU A 83 9.12 -10.12 6.20
CA LEU A 83 7.75 -10.07 5.65
C LEU A 83 7.47 -11.20 4.66
N THR A 84 8.52 -11.80 4.06
CA THR A 84 8.37 -12.98 3.20
C THR A 84 8.00 -14.25 3.97
N LEU A 85 8.06 -14.22 5.31
CA LEU A 85 7.71 -15.33 6.21
C LEU A 85 6.27 -15.24 6.74
N LEU A 86 5.51 -14.22 6.32
CA LEU A 86 4.10 -14.09 6.69
C LEU A 86 3.28 -15.22 6.06
N ALA A 87 2.26 -15.67 6.78
CA ALA A 87 1.28 -16.60 6.24
C ALA A 87 0.51 -15.97 5.06
N PRO A 88 0.06 -16.77 4.08
CA PRO A 88 -0.61 -16.25 2.88
C PRO A 88 -1.84 -15.39 3.17
N ASP A 89 -2.65 -15.76 4.16
CA ASP A 89 -3.83 -15.01 4.60
C ASP A 89 -3.49 -13.62 5.14
N ILE A 90 -2.34 -13.47 5.81
CA ILE A 90 -1.85 -12.16 6.27
C ILE A 90 -1.37 -11.32 5.08
N VAL A 91 -0.69 -11.93 4.10
CA VAL A 91 -0.27 -11.23 2.88
C VAL A 91 -1.49 -10.75 2.09
N GLU A 92 -2.51 -11.60 1.94
CA GLU A 92 -3.78 -11.26 1.29
C GLU A 92 -4.53 -10.16 2.05
N ALA A 93 -4.51 -10.17 3.38
CA ALA A 93 -5.15 -9.10 4.17
C ALA A 93 -4.47 -7.73 4.05
N ILE A 94 -3.22 -7.68 3.55
CA ILE A 94 -2.48 -6.43 3.29
C ILE A 94 -2.78 -5.89 1.88
N LEU A 95 -3.10 -6.76 0.93
CA LEU A 95 -3.35 -6.44 -0.49
C LEU A 95 -4.82 -6.04 -0.75
#